data_AF-A0A0U1NTB7-F1
#
_entry.id   AF-A0A0U1NTB7-F1
#
_cell.length_a   1.000
_cell.length_b   1.000
_cell.length_c   1.000
_cell.angle_alpha   90.00
_cell.angle_beta   90.00
_cell.angle_gamma   90.00
#
_symmetry.space_group_name_H-M   'P 1'
#
loop_
_entity.id
_entity.type
_entity.pdbx_description
1 polymer ?
#
loop_
_entity_poly.entity_id
_entity_poly.type
_entity_poly.pdbx_seq_one_letter_code
_entity_poly.pdbx_strand_id
1 'polypeptide(L)'
;MKSRWFWWALVLLWCIQIFYFTALPVYNDEHTRGFLTRFFTHAFPSIHTVIIDVIDYYIRKLAHITVFGILALLFKTAISNKPRPYIYAWIFTTLYAGTDEWHQMYVPGRTASIIDVLIDSTGAFIFLICMFLWKKNKQKALSPS
;
A
#
# COMPACT_ATOMS: atom_id res chain seq x y z
N MET A 1 8.34 5.80 -26.16
CA MET A 1 7.50 6.49 -25.14
C MET A 1 6.21 5.71 -24.98
N LYS A 2 5.95 5.07 -23.83
CA LYS A 2 4.71 4.30 -23.65
C LYS A 2 3.50 5.25 -23.69
N SER A 3 2.42 4.83 -24.34
CA SER A 3 1.18 5.61 -24.44
C SER A 3 0.62 5.92 -23.04
N ARG A 4 0.05 7.11 -22.83
CA ARG A 4 -0.57 7.49 -21.54
C ARG A 4 -1.63 6.49 -21.06
N TRP A 5 -2.31 5.84 -22.00
CA TRP A 5 -3.32 4.80 -21.74
C TRP A 5 -2.72 3.56 -21.07
N PHE A 6 -1.44 3.26 -21.32
CA PHE A 6 -0.74 2.16 -20.66
C PHE A 6 -0.66 2.38 -19.13
N TRP A 7 -0.36 3.60 -18.69
CA TRP A 7 -0.26 3.91 -17.27
C TRP A 7 -1.63 3.87 -16.58
N TRP A 8 -2.67 4.36 -17.25
CA TRP A 8 -4.04 4.24 -16.75
C TRP A 8 -4.50 2.79 -16.64
N ALA A 9 -4.14 1.94 -17.61
CA ALA A 9 -4.41 0.51 -17.52
C ALA A 9 -3.70 -0.13 -16.31
N LEU A 10 -2.44 0.23 -16.04
CA LEU A 10 -1.73 -0.24 -14.83
C LEU A 10 -2.36 0.26 -13.54
N VAL A 11 -2.81 1.52 -13.47
CA VAL A 11 -3.52 2.05 -12.29
C VAL A 11 -4.79 1.26 -12.04
N LEU A 12 -5.62 1.05 -13.07
CA LEU A 12 -6.87 0.29 -12.95
C LEU A 12 -6.62 -1.15 -12.53
N LEU A 13 -5.64 -1.81 -13.16
CA LEU A 13 -5.24 -3.17 -12.80
C LEU A 13 -4.80 -3.24 -11.32
N TRP A 14 -4.01 -2.26 -10.87
CA TRP A 14 -3.52 -2.21 -9.50
C TRP A 14 -4.65 -1.96 -8.48
N CYS A 15 -5.61 -1.09 -8.80
CA CYS A 15 -6.82 -0.92 -8.00
C CYS A 15 -7.60 -2.24 -7.86
N ILE A 16 -7.89 -2.92 -8.98
CA ILE A 16 -8.58 -4.22 -8.95
C ILE A 16 -7.82 -5.22 -8.09
N GLN A 17 -6.50 -5.25 -8.21
CA GLN A 17 -5.65 -6.12 -7.42
C GLN A 17 -5.72 -5.80 -5.92
N ILE A 18 -5.69 -4.52 -5.52
CA ILE A 18 -5.83 -4.12 -4.12
C ILE A 18 -7.16 -4.63 -3.57
N PHE A 19 -8.29 -4.29 -4.20
CA PHE A 19 -9.61 -4.75 -3.76
C PHE A 19 -9.72 -6.27 -3.68
N TYR A 20 -9.18 -6.98 -4.68
CA TYR A 20 -9.20 -8.43 -4.65
C TYR A 20 -8.44 -8.98 -3.45
N PHE A 21 -7.22 -8.50 -3.19
CA PHE A 21 -6.40 -8.99 -2.08
C PHE A 21 -6.94 -8.58 -0.70
N THR A 22 -7.48 -7.37 -0.56
CA THR A 22 -8.03 -6.88 0.70
C THR A 22 -9.38 -7.51 1.03
N ALA A 23 -10.10 -8.02 0.03
CA ALA A 23 -11.34 -8.78 0.21
C ALA A 23 -11.11 -10.25 0.62
N LEU A 24 -9.91 -10.81 0.42
CA LEU A 24 -9.66 -12.22 0.71
C LEU A 24 -9.69 -12.48 2.23
N PRO A 25 -10.43 -13.50 2.70
CA PRO A 25 -10.41 -13.95 4.10
C PRO A 25 -9.01 -14.38 4.59
N VAL A 26 -8.09 -14.68 3.67
CA VAL A 26 -6.67 -14.97 3.96
C VAL A 26 -5.98 -13.83 4.71
N TYR A 27 -6.44 -12.59 4.50
CA TYR A 27 -5.96 -11.41 5.22
C TYR A 27 -6.57 -11.26 6.62
N ASN A 28 -7.51 -12.13 6.99
CA ASN A 28 -8.32 -12.13 8.22
C ASN A 28 -8.07 -13.39 9.05
N ASP A 29 -6.86 -13.52 9.58
CA ASP A 29 -6.60 -14.32 10.79
C ASP A 29 -6.26 -15.82 10.66
N GLU A 30 -6.51 -16.56 9.58
CA GLU A 30 -6.25 -18.03 9.62
C GLU A 30 -5.00 -18.52 8.86
N HIS A 31 -4.67 -17.95 7.70
CA HIS A 31 -3.61 -18.52 6.85
C HIS A 31 -2.20 -17.97 7.11
N THR A 32 -2.06 -16.65 7.39
CA THR A 32 -0.75 -16.08 7.78
C THR A 32 -0.32 -16.62 9.15
N ARG A 33 -1.27 -16.74 10.09
CA ARG A 33 -1.08 -17.46 11.34
C ARG A 33 -0.70 -18.91 11.08
N GLY A 34 -1.41 -19.66 10.23
CA GLY A 34 -1.04 -21.05 9.91
C GLY A 34 0.42 -21.24 9.45
N PHE A 35 0.95 -20.36 8.61
CA PHE A 35 2.36 -20.42 8.18
C PHE A 35 3.33 -20.00 9.30
N LEU A 36 3.09 -18.86 9.96
CA LEU A 36 3.94 -18.37 11.04
C LEU A 36 3.93 -19.33 12.23
N THR A 37 2.75 -19.80 12.65
CA THR A 37 2.58 -20.78 13.72
C THR A 37 3.30 -22.08 13.37
N ARG A 38 3.22 -22.62 12.14
CA ARG A 38 3.98 -23.83 11.76
C ARG A 38 5.50 -23.65 11.84
N PHE A 39 6.02 -22.49 11.43
CA PHE A 39 7.46 -22.24 11.44
C PHE A 39 7.99 -21.93 12.86
N PHE A 40 7.25 -21.13 13.62
CA PHE A 40 7.64 -20.67 14.97
C PHE A 40 7.28 -21.67 16.08
N THR A 41 6.27 -22.55 15.92
CA THR A 41 5.98 -23.63 16.91
C THR A 41 7.10 -24.63 17.02
N HIS A 42 7.79 -24.92 15.92
CA HIS A 42 8.90 -25.85 15.94
C HIS A 42 10.17 -25.22 16.54
N ALA A 43 10.38 -23.92 16.36
CA ALA A 43 11.59 -23.23 16.80
C ALA A 43 11.53 -22.63 18.21
N PHE A 44 10.35 -22.17 18.69
CA PHE A 44 10.23 -21.47 19.98
C PHE A 44 8.89 -21.79 20.70
N PRO A 45 8.76 -22.95 21.37
CA PRO A 45 7.50 -23.46 21.95
C PRO A 45 6.86 -22.62 23.07
N SER A 46 7.56 -21.63 23.63
CA SER A 46 7.12 -20.89 24.82
C SER A 46 6.65 -19.45 24.58
N ILE A 47 6.66 -18.95 23.34
CA ILE A 47 6.44 -17.50 23.03
C ILE A 47 5.18 -17.27 22.16
N HIS A 48 4.18 -18.15 22.25
CA HIS A 48 3.46 -18.63 21.06
C HIS A 48 2.40 -17.77 20.38
N THR A 49 1.82 -16.75 21.01
CA THR A 49 0.65 -16.07 20.41
C THR A 49 0.85 -14.57 20.28
N VAL A 50 1.28 -13.91 21.35
CA VAL A 50 1.44 -12.45 21.36
C VAL A 50 2.47 -11.96 20.35
N ILE A 51 3.64 -12.61 20.25
CA ILE A 51 4.67 -12.18 19.29
C ILE A 51 4.24 -12.43 17.85
N ILE A 52 3.55 -13.54 17.58
CA ILE A 52 3.07 -13.86 16.23
C ILE A 52 2.05 -12.80 15.79
N ASP A 53 1.11 -12.44 16.65
CA ASP A 53 0.07 -11.46 16.35
C ASP A 53 0.66 -10.06 16.10
N VAL A 54 1.68 -9.67 16.86
CA VAL A 54 2.39 -8.41 16.67
C VAL A 54 3.14 -8.39 15.34
N ILE A 55 3.89 -9.45 15.01
CA ILE A 55 4.63 -9.55 13.75
C ILE A 55 3.67 -9.51 12.56
N ASP A 56 2.61 -10.31 12.62
CA ASP A 56 1.57 -10.40 11.59
C ASP A 56 0.87 -9.05 11.37
N TYR A 57 0.56 -8.32 12.46
CA TYR A 57 0.06 -6.95 12.41
C TYR A 57 1.02 -6.01 11.65
N TYR A 58 2.30 -5.98 12.00
CA TYR A 58 3.27 -5.10 11.33
C TYR A 58 3.51 -5.48 9.87
N ILE A 59 3.61 -6.78 9.55
CA ILE A 59 3.75 -7.24 8.16
C ILE A 59 2.57 -6.76 7.31
N ARG A 60 1.34 -6.91 7.80
CA ARG A 60 0.16 -6.38 7.11
C ARG A 60 0.24 -4.88 6.89
N LYS A 61 0.53 -4.09 7.93
CA LYS A 61 0.61 -2.63 7.80
C LYS A 61 1.69 -2.21 6.80
N LEU A 62 2.85 -2.88 6.79
CA LEU A 62 3.90 -2.61 5.81
C LEU A 62 3.49 -2.99 4.39
N ALA A 63 2.76 -4.09 4.20
CA ALA A 63 2.21 -4.49 2.92
C ALA A 63 1.22 -3.44 2.38
N HIS A 64 0.29 -2.99 3.23
CA HIS A 64 -0.68 -1.93 2.91
C HIS A 64 0.04 -0.62 2.50
N ILE A 65 0.95 -0.12 3.33
CA ILE A 65 1.79 1.05 3.02
C ILE A 65 2.49 0.90 1.67
N THR A 66 2.99 -0.29 1.35
CA THR A 66 3.68 -0.56 0.09
C THR A 66 2.74 -0.55 -1.11
N VAL A 67 1.59 -1.24 -1.04
CA VAL A 67 0.66 -1.34 -2.18
C VAL A 67 0.01 0.01 -2.50
N PHE A 68 -0.36 0.79 -1.48
CA PHE A 68 -0.89 2.15 -1.66
C PHE A 68 0.22 3.13 -2.08
N GLY A 69 1.45 2.96 -1.57
CA GLY A 69 2.63 3.67 -2.05
C GLY A 69 2.87 3.48 -3.56
N ILE A 70 2.79 2.25 -4.05
CA ILE A 70 2.90 1.92 -5.48
C ILE A 70 1.76 2.55 -6.27
N LEU A 71 0.51 2.47 -5.77
CA LEU A 71 -0.64 3.11 -6.42
C LEU A 71 -0.42 4.61 -6.63
N ALA A 72 0.07 5.30 -5.59
CA ALA A 72 0.37 6.72 -5.65
C ALA A 72 1.42 7.04 -6.74
N LEU A 73 2.47 6.23 -6.85
CA LEU A 73 3.51 6.40 -7.89
C LEU A 73 2.97 6.14 -9.30
N LEU A 74 2.15 5.10 -9.49
CA LEU A 74 1.52 4.78 -10.76
C LEU A 74 0.59 5.90 -11.21
N PHE A 75 -0.30 6.35 -10.32
CA PHE A 75 -1.23 7.42 -10.61
C PHE A 75 -0.49 8.72 -10.93
N LYS A 76 0.49 9.10 -10.10
CA LYS A 76 1.34 10.27 -10.34
C LYS A 76 2.02 10.23 -11.72
N THR A 77 2.42 9.05 -12.16
CA THR A 77 3.03 8.85 -13.49
C THR A 77 2.00 8.98 -14.59
N ALA A 78 0.78 8.47 -14.41
CA ALA A 78 -0.33 8.61 -15.35
C ALA A 78 -0.76 10.09 -15.54
N ILE A 79 -0.69 10.90 -14.49
CA ILE A 79 -1.07 12.33 -14.51
C ILE A 79 0.13 13.29 -14.56
N SER A 80 1.31 12.83 -15.03
CA SER A 80 2.54 13.63 -14.94
C SER A 80 2.51 14.97 -15.67
N ASN A 81 1.56 15.16 -16.59
CA ASN A 81 1.34 16.39 -17.35
C ASN A 81 0.38 17.38 -16.67
N LYS A 82 -0.26 17.00 -15.55
CA LYS A 82 -1.16 17.87 -14.79
C LYS A 82 -0.36 18.76 -13.84
N PRO A 83 -0.89 19.95 -13.47
CA PRO A 83 -0.29 20.76 -12.42
C PRO A 83 -0.29 20.00 -11.10
N ARG A 84 0.75 20.16 -10.28
CA ARG A 84 0.85 19.58 -8.92
C ARG A 84 0.52 18.06 -8.87
N PRO A 85 1.14 17.21 -9.72
CA PRO A 85 0.76 15.81 -9.86
C PRO A 85 0.99 14.98 -8.59
N TYR A 86 1.90 15.39 -7.72
CA TYR A 86 2.13 14.73 -6.42
C TYR A 86 0.95 14.93 -5.46
N ILE A 87 0.34 16.12 -5.43
CA ILE A 87 -0.80 16.41 -4.55
C ILE A 87 -2.02 15.62 -5.00
N TYR A 88 -2.32 15.63 -6.30
CA TYR A 88 -3.46 14.88 -6.82
C TYR A 88 -3.29 13.36 -6.66
N ALA A 89 -2.07 12.84 -6.81
CA ALA A 89 -1.81 11.42 -6.55
C ALA A 89 -2.01 11.05 -5.08
N TRP A 90 -1.58 11.90 -4.16
CA TRP A 90 -1.81 11.69 -2.73
C TRP A 90 -3.31 11.69 -2.40
N ILE A 91 -4.04 12.73 -2.82
CA ILE A 91 -5.50 12.84 -2.60
C ILE A 91 -6.24 11.63 -3.18
N PHE A 92 -5.94 11.26 -4.43
CA PHE A 92 -6.54 10.10 -5.07
C PHE A 92 -6.30 8.82 -4.26
N THR A 93 -5.06 8.59 -3.83
CA THR A 93 -4.69 7.38 -3.08
C THR A 93 -5.36 7.35 -1.70
N THR A 94 -5.46 8.49 -1.01
CA THR A 94 -6.18 8.61 0.26
C THR A 94 -7.68 8.32 0.11
N LEU A 95 -8.32 8.88 -0.93
CA LEU A 95 -9.73 8.59 -1.22
C LEU A 95 -9.91 7.11 -1.56
N TYR A 96 -9.00 6.53 -2.33
CA TYR A 96 -9.03 5.12 -2.69
C TYR A 96 -8.86 4.20 -1.48
N ALA A 97 -7.96 4.53 -0.54
CA ALA A 97 -7.84 3.82 0.73
C ALA A 97 -9.15 3.88 1.55
N GLY A 98 -9.83 5.04 1.55
CA GLY A 98 -11.17 5.15 2.15
C GLY A 98 -12.19 4.23 1.48
N THR A 99 -12.16 4.07 0.16
CA THR A 99 -13.05 3.12 -0.54
C THR A 99 -12.70 1.66 -0.25
N ASP A 100 -11.43 1.35 0.00
CA ASP A 100 -10.99 0.01 0.38
C ASP A 100 -11.49 -0.36 1.79
N GLU A 101 -11.33 0.53 2.77
CA GLU A 101 -11.89 0.35 4.12
C GLU A 101 -13.42 0.25 4.11
N TRP A 102 -14.08 1.04 3.26
CA TRP A 102 -15.50 0.91 3.05
C TRP A 102 -15.86 -0.45 2.45
N HIS A 103 -15.14 -0.95 1.45
CA HIS A 103 -15.36 -2.28 0.89
C HIS A 103 -15.13 -3.40 1.92
N GLN A 104 -14.10 -3.26 2.76
CA GLN A 104 -13.79 -4.23 3.80
C GLN A 104 -14.89 -4.34 4.86
N MET A 105 -15.75 -3.34 5.05
CA MET A 105 -16.89 -3.42 5.99
C MET A 105 -17.88 -4.54 5.64
N TYR A 106 -17.91 -4.96 4.37
CA TYR A 106 -18.79 -6.03 3.89
C TYR A 106 -18.17 -7.42 4.07
N VAL A 107 -16.92 -7.50 4.52
CA VAL A 107 -16.23 -8.76 4.82
C VAL A 107 -16.53 -9.13 6.28
N PRO A 108 -17.11 -10.33 6.55
CA PRO A 108 -17.37 -10.77 7.92
C PRO A 108 -16.12 -10.73 8.80
N GLY A 109 -16.23 -10.15 9.99
CA GLY A 109 -15.13 -10.06 10.95
C GLY A 109 -14.19 -8.86 10.77
N ARG A 110 -14.40 -8.02 9.74
CA ARG A 110 -13.66 -6.76 9.54
C ARG A 110 -14.43 -5.55 10.04
N THR A 111 -13.71 -4.62 10.66
CA THR A 111 -14.20 -3.29 10.99
C THR A 111 -13.40 -2.25 10.23
N ALA A 112 -14.07 -1.39 9.48
CA ALA A 112 -13.43 -0.26 8.82
C ALA A 112 -12.72 0.63 9.85
N SER A 113 -11.49 1.01 9.56
CA SER A 113 -10.61 1.75 10.46
C SER A 113 -10.12 3.03 9.79
N ILE A 114 -10.47 4.19 10.36
CA ILE A 114 -9.93 5.48 9.93
C ILE A 114 -8.40 5.51 10.09
N ILE A 115 -7.87 4.79 11.08
CA ILE A 115 -6.43 4.67 11.32
C ILE A 115 -5.75 4.00 10.11
N ASP A 116 -6.42 3.07 9.44
CA ASP A 116 -5.85 2.33 8.32
C ASP A 116 -5.75 3.25 7.09
N VAL A 117 -6.79 4.04 6.83
CA VAL A 117 -6.76 5.10 5.81
C VAL A 117 -5.62 6.10 6.08
N LEU A 118 -5.40 6.49 7.33
CA LEU A 118 -4.33 7.42 7.70
C LEU A 118 -2.94 6.81 7.49
N ILE A 119 -2.74 5.54 7.87
CA ILE A 119 -1.49 4.81 7.64
C ILE A 119 -1.20 4.71 6.14
N ASP A 120 -2.19 4.34 5.34
CA ASP A 120 -2.03 4.17 3.89
C ASP A 120 -1.77 5.51 3.19
N SER A 121 -2.46 6.56 3.63
CA SER A 121 -2.22 7.93 3.17
C SER A 121 -0.81 8.41 3.52
N THR A 122 -0.30 8.05 4.69
CA THR A 122 1.07 8.38 5.12
C THR A 122 2.09 7.61 4.29
N GLY A 123 1.83 6.32 4.01
CA GLY A 123 2.62 5.50 3.11
C GLY A 123 2.73 6.09 1.70
N ALA A 124 1.58 6.47 1.12
CA ALA A 124 1.52 7.14 -0.17
C ALA A 124 2.34 8.43 -0.19
N PHE A 125 2.25 9.24 0.87
CA PHE A 125 3.02 10.48 1.01
C PHE A 125 4.53 10.23 1.03
N ILE A 126 5.00 9.24 1.81
CA ILE A 126 6.41 8.87 1.91
C ILE A 126 6.96 8.47 0.53
N PHE A 127 6.27 7.59 -0.19
CA PHE A 127 6.69 7.14 -1.53
C PHE A 127 6.79 8.30 -2.51
N LEU A 128 5.81 9.21 -2.50
CA LEU A 128 5.80 10.39 -3.36
C LEU A 128 6.96 11.34 -3.04
N ILE A 129 7.26 11.58 -1.76
CA ILE A 129 8.42 12.37 -1.33
C ILE A 129 9.73 11.72 -1.75
N CYS A 130 9.91 10.43 -1.52
CA CYS A 130 11.11 9.70 -1.93
C CYS A 130 11.35 9.85 -3.43
N MET A 131 10.30 9.71 -4.26
CA MET A 131 10.40 9.94 -5.69
C MET A 131 10.78 11.39 -6.03
N PHE A 132 10.18 12.37 -5.35
CA PHE A 132 10.49 13.78 -5.58
C PHE A 132 11.96 14.11 -5.28
N LEU A 133 12.45 13.70 -4.10
CA LEU A 133 13.83 13.90 -3.68
C LEU A 133 14.82 13.20 -4.63
N TRP A 134 14.52 11.97 -5.04
CA TRP A 134 15.36 11.23 -5.97
C TRP A 134 15.49 11.94 -7.33
N LYS A 135 14.38 12.44 -7.89
CA LYS A 135 14.41 13.21 -9.14
C LYS A 135 15.19 14.53 -9.00
N LYS A 136 15.00 15.24 -7.90
CA LYS A 136 15.72 16.49 -7.60
C LYS A 136 17.23 16.25 -7.53
N ASN A 137 17.67 15.19 -6.87
CA ASN A 137 19.09 14.84 -6.75
C ASN A 137 19.71 14.43 -8.10
N LYS A 138 18.98 13.66 -8.93
CA LYS A 138 19.45 13.32 -10.29
C LYS A 138 19.61 14.55 -11.18
N GLN A 139 18.70 15.52 -11.10
CA GLN A 139 18.81 16.75 -11.87
C GLN A 139 20.06 17.55 -11.51
N LYS A 140 20.35 17.69 -10.20
CA LYS A 140 21.57 18.35 -9.73
C LYS A 140 22.85 17.67 -10.22
N ALA A 141 22.88 16.34 -10.24
CA ALA A 141 24.06 15.58 -10.68
C ALA A 141 24.33 15.68 -12.19
N LEU A 142 23.30 15.94 -13.01
CA LEU A 142 23.41 16.06 -14.47
C LEU A 142 23.67 17.50 -14.94
N SER A 143 23.58 18.48 -14.05
CA SER A 143 23.96 19.87 -14.29
C SER A 143 25.08 20.30 -13.32
N PRO A 144 26.28 19.69 -13.37
CA PRO A 144 27.39 20.20 -12.58
C PRO A 144 27.73 21.61 -13.06
N SER A 145 27.68 22.57 -12.12
CA SER A 145 28.08 23.96 -12.30
C SER A 145 29.54 24.10 -12.70
#